data_AF-A0AAV2JNC0-F1
#
_entry.id   AF-A0AAV2JNC0-F1
#
_cell.length_a   1.000
_cell.length_b   1.000
_cell.length_c   1.000
_cell.angle_alpha   90.00
_cell.angle_beta   90.00
_cell.angle_gamma   90.00
#
_symmetry.space_group_name_H-M   'P 1'
#
loop_
_entity.id
_entity.type
_entity.pdbx_description
1 polymer ?
#
loop_
_entity_poly.entity_id
_entity_poly.type
_entity_poly.pdbx_seq_one_letter_code
_entity_poly.pdbx_strand_id
1 'polypeptide(L)'
;MQNKARLELADYEAESLARLQRAFARKWEFIFMQAEAQAKVDKKRDKIERKILDSQERAFWDVHRPVPGCVNTTEVDIKKSSRMKNPHKTRKSVYGLQNDIRTHSPTHTPAPEAKQPTEEELQEQVRPPGGAPEHRCHT
;
A
#
# COMPACT_ATOMS: atom_id res chain seq x y z
N MET A 1 4.20 -27.86 22.28
CA MET A 1 3.25 -27.86 21.13
C MET A 1 1.84 -28.03 21.63
N GLN A 2 0.87 -27.27 21.12
CA GLN A 2 -0.53 -27.37 21.56
C GLN A 2 -1.24 -28.51 20.82
N ASN A 3 -1.52 -29.61 21.51
CA ASN A 3 -2.34 -30.70 20.98
C ASN A 3 -3.84 -30.34 21.08
N LYS A 4 -4.36 -29.65 20.05
CA LYS A 4 -5.80 -29.57 19.77
C LYS A 4 -5.98 -29.83 18.29
N ALA A 5 -6.81 -30.80 17.94
CA ALA A 5 -7.18 -31.20 16.57
C ALA A 5 -7.80 -30.08 15.69
N ARG A 6 -7.79 -28.81 16.14
CA ARG A 6 -8.24 -27.61 15.42
C ARG A 6 -7.06 -26.76 14.91
N LEU A 7 -5.82 -27.17 15.15
CA LEU A 7 -4.58 -26.46 14.79
C LEU A 7 -3.67 -27.35 13.91
N GLU A 8 -4.25 -28.28 13.15
CA GLU A 8 -3.46 -29.00 12.15
C GLU A 8 -3.08 -28.02 11.05
N LEU A 9 -1.77 -27.87 10.83
CA LEU A 9 -1.22 -27.08 9.73
C LEU A 9 -1.70 -27.71 8.42
N ALA A 10 -2.14 -26.87 7.47
CA ALA A 10 -2.34 -27.35 6.10
C ALA A 10 -1.00 -27.79 5.50
N ASP A 11 -1.02 -28.66 4.48
CA ASP A 11 0.19 -29.22 3.88
C ASP A 11 1.21 -28.14 3.45
N TYR A 12 0.73 -27.06 2.81
CA TYR A 12 1.60 -25.95 2.39
C TYR A 12 2.24 -25.21 3.58
N GLU A 13 1.58 -25.17 4.73
CA GLU A 13 2.10 -24.54 5.95
C GLU A 13 3.11 -25.44 6.63
N ALA A 14 2.87 -26.76 6.66
CA ALA A 14 3.83 -27.74 7.14
C ALA A 14 5.11 -27.73 6.29
N GLU A 15 4.98 -27.67 4.97
CA GLU A 15 6.13 -27.49 4.07
C GLU A 15 6.87 -26.17 4.32
N SER A 16 6.12 -25.08 4.54
CA SER A 16 6.70 -23.77 4.87
C SER A 16 7.48 -23.83 6.17
N LEU A 17 6.93 -24.46 7.21
CA LEU A 17 7.59 -24.69 8.48
C LEU A 17 8.88 -25.50 8.30
N ALA A 18 8.85 -26.58 7.51
CA ALA A 18 10.04 -27.38 7.22
C ALA A 18 11.12 -26.56 6.49
N ARG A 19 10.74 -25.69 5.55
CA ARG A 19 11.67 -24.75 4.90
C ARG A 19 12.27 -23.76 5.90
N LEU A 20 11.45 -23.18 6.77
CA LEU A 20 11.89 -22.22 7.79
C LEU A 20 12.81 -22.87 8.83
N GLN A 21 12.53 -24.10 9.26
CA GLN A 21 13.39 -24.87 10.14
C GLN A 21 14.77 -25.10 9.54
N ARG A 22 14.84 -25.45 8.25
CA ARG A 22 16.12 -25.59 7.54
C ARG A 22 16.85 -24.25 7.42
N ALA A 23 16.14 -23.18 7.04
CA ALA A 23 16.73 -21.85 6.87
C ALA A 23 17.24 -21.24 8.18
N PHE A 24 16.56 -21.51 9.30
CA PHE A 24 16.87 -20.96 10.62
C PHE A 24 17.37 -22.00 11.62
N ALA A 25 17.96 -23.11 11.15
CA ALA A 25 18.36 -24.24 12.00
C ALA A 25 19.20 -23.83 13.22
N ARG A 26 20.17 -22.92 13.02
CA ARG A 26 21.05 -22.43 14.09
C ARG A 26 20.35 -21.58 15.16
N LYS A 27 19.19 -21.00 14.84
CA LYS A 27 18.40 -20.17 15.74
C LYS A 27 17.07 -20.83 16.13
N TRP A 28 16.87 -22.09 15.75
CA TRP A 28 15.59 -22.77 15.92
C TRP A 28 15.17 -22.83 17.39
N GLU A 29 16.10 -23.13 18.30
CA GLU A 29 15.84 -23.14 19.74
C GLU A 29 15.30 -21.81 20.27
N PHE A 30 15.83 -20.68 19.76
CA PHE A 30 15.33 -19.36 20.15
C PHE A 30 13.91 -19.12 19.62
N ILE A 31 13.65 -19.47 18.37
CA ILE A 31 12.31 -19.37 17.75
C ILE A 31 11.31 -20.22 18.53
N PHE A 32 11.69 -21.46 18.88
CA PHE A 32 10.85 -22.36 19.65
C PHE A 32 10.58 -21.82 21.06
N MET A 33 11.60 -21.31 21.74
CA MET A 33 11.46 -20.69 23.06
C MET A 33 10.50 -19.50 23.02
N GLN A 34 10.59 -18.65 21.99
CA GLN A 34 9.69 -17.52 21.80
C GLN A 34 8.24 -17.99 21.54
N ALA A 35 8.05 -18.98 20.67
CA ALA A 35 6.74 -19.56 20.39
C ALA A 35 6.11 -20.20 21.65
N GLU A 36 6.92 -20.87 22.48
CA GLU A 36 6.45 -21.45 23.73
C GLU A 36 6.03 -20.38 24.75
N ALA A 37 6.84 -19.31 24.88
CA ALA A 37 6.52 -18.19 25.75
C ALA A 37 5.20 -17.51 25.34
N GLN A 38 5.00 -17.29 24.04
CA GLN A 38 3.76 -16.74 23.48
C GLN A 38 2.56 -17.65 23.82
N ALA A 39 2.68 -18.96 23.57
CA ALA A 39 1.63 -19.93 23.89
C ALA A 39 1.28 -19.96 25.39
N LYS A 40 2.25 -19.70 26.29
CA LYS A 40 1.99 -19.58 27.75
C LYS A 40 1.20 -18.33 28.09
N VAL A 41 1.48 -17.20 27.44
CA VAL A 41 0.70 -15.95 27.60
C VAL A 41 -0.72 -16.17 27.10
N ASP A 42 -0.87 -16.75 25.92
CA ASP A 42 -2.20 -16.97 25.34
C ASP A 42 -3.01 -17.91 26.21
N LYS A 43 -2.41 -18.96 26.81
CA LYS A 43 -3.06 -19.84 27.81
C LYS A 43 -3.74 -19.11 28.96
N LYS A 44 -3.26 -17.93 29.37
CA LYS A 44 -3.86 -17.14 30.43
C LYS A 44 -5.05 -16.27 29.99
N ARG A 45 -5.28 -16.11 28.68
CA ARG A 45 -6.38 -15.31 28.13
C ARG A 45 -7.72 -16.03 28.15
N ASP A 46 -8.79 -15.25 28.17
CA ASP A 46 -10.16 -15.74 28.07
C ASP A 46 -10.40 -16.48 26.74
N LYS A 47 -11.31 -17.45 26.77
CA LYS A 47 -11.58 -18.32 25.62
C LYS A 47 -12.06 -17.55 24.39
N ILE A 48 -12.88 -16.51 24.58
CA ILE A 48 -13.42 -15.69 23.50
C ILE A 48 -12.32 -14.78 22.94
N GLU A 49 -11.62 -14.05 23.82
CA GLU A 49 -10.51 -13.18 23.43
C GLU A 49 -9.43 -13.93 22.64
N ARG A 50 -9.01 -15.09 23.15
CA ARG A 50 -8.05 -15.96 22.46
C ARG A 50 -8.52 -16.36 21.07
N LYS A 51 -9.79 -16.75 20.90
CA LYS A 51 -10.32 -17.11 19.58
C LYS A 51 -10.30 -15.93 18.60
N ILE A 52 -10.60 -14.72 19.09
CA ILE A 52 -10.57 -13.51 18.28
C ILE A 52 -9.13 -13.22 17.84
N LEU A 53 -8.18 -13.25 18.78
CA LEU A 53 -6.76 -13.02 18.49
C LEU A 53 -6.18 -14.08 17.54
N ASP A 54 -6.44 -15.37 17.78
CA ASP A 54 -6.02 -16.46 16.90
C ASP A 54 -6.57 -16.26 15.47
N SER A 55 -7.83 -15.83 15.34
CA SER A 55 -8.47 -15.57 14.05
C SER A 55 -7.89 -14.35 13.33
N GLN A 56 -7.54 -13.30 14.06
CA GLN A 56 -6.90 -12.10 13.50
C GLN A 56 -5.47 -12.42 13.02
N GLU A 57 -4.72 -13.17 13.84
CA GLU A 57 -3.38 -13.61 13.47
C GLU A 57 -3.42 -14.52 12.24
N ARG A 58 -4.38 -15.45 12.16
CA ARG A 58 -4.62 -16.28 10.98
C ARG A 58 -4.83 -15.42 9.73
N ALA A 59 -5.76 -14.47 9.78
CA ALA A 59 -6.08 -13.59 8.65
C ALA A 59 -4.88 -12.75 8.21
N PHE A 60 -4.06 -12.29 9.15
CA PHE A 60 -2.80 -11.60 8.83
C PHE A 60 -1.87 -12.50 8.01
N TRP A 61 -1.66 -13.74 8.45
CA TRP A 61 -0.79 -14.67 7.74
C TRP A 61 -1.34 -15.11 6.40
N ASP A 62 -2.66 -15.27 6.26
CA ASP A 62 -3.30 -15.62 4.99
C ASP A 62 -3.04 -14.57 3.90
N VAL A 63 -2.94 -13.29 4.28
CA VAL A 63 -2.59 -12.19 3.36
C VAL A 63 -1.09 -12.19 3.00
N HIS A 64 -0.21 -12.44 3.98
CA HIS A 64 1.24 -12.29 3.80
C HIS A 64 1.94 -13.56 3.32
N ARG A 65 1.32 -14.72 3.50
CA ARG A 65 1.78 -16.05 3.08
C ARG A 65 0.59 -16.77 2.44
N PRO A 66 0.05 -16.22 1.35
CA PRO A 66 -1.12 -16.79 0.71
C PRO A 66 -0.86 -18.22 0.26
N VAL A 67 -1.93 -19.01 0.20
CA VAL A 67 -1.90 -20.37 -0.31
C VAL A 67 -1.24 -20.38 -1.70
N PRO A 68 -0.37 -21.35 -2.01
CA PRO A 68 0.21 -21.49 -3.34
C PRO A 68 -0.89 -21.49 -4.42
N GLY A 69 -0.77 -20.61 -5.42
CA GLY A 69 -1.76 -20.45 -6.49
C GLY A 69 -2.79 -19.33 -6.24
N CYS A 70 -2.87 -18.77 -5.03
CA CYS A 70 -3.64 -17.55 -4.77
C CYS A 70 -2.82 -16.29 -5.15
N VAL A 71 -3.52 -15.23 -5.57
CA VAL A 71 -2.91 -13.94 -5.87
C VAL A 71 -2.34 -13.31 -4.60
N ASN A 72 -1.09 -12.89 -4.64
CA ASN A 72 -0.46 -12.20 -3.53
C ASN A 72 -0.75 -10.71 -3.57
N THR A 73 -1.64 -10.25 -2.69
CA THR A 73 -2.08 -8.84 -2.64
C THR A 73 -1.05 -7.91 -2.00
N THR A 74 -0.01 -8.44 -1.38
CA THR A 74 1.07 -7.63 -0.77
C THR A 74 2.16 -7.25 -1.78
N GLU A 75 2.11 -7.79 -3.00
CA GLU A 75 3.07 -7.47 -4.03
C GLU A 75 2.89 -6.04 -4.54
N VAL A 76 3.94 -5.25 -4.39
CA VAL A 76 4.00 -3.89 -4.92
C VAL A 76 4.75 -3.94 -6.25
N ASP A 77 4.12 -3.43 -7.31
CA ASP A 77 4.76 -3.29 -8.62
C ASP A 77 6.13 -2.61 -8.51
N ILE A 78 7.13 -3.10 -9.25
CA ILE A 78 8.52 -2.65 -9.16
C ILE A 78 8.64 -1.15 -9.48
N LYS A 79 7.84 -0.62 -10.42
CA LYS A 79 7.83 0.82 -10.73
C LYS A 79 7.21 1.61 -9.59
N LYS A 80 6.20 1.06 -8.90
CA LYS A 80 5.60 1.68 -7.70
C LYS A 80 6.57 1.66 -6.51
N SER A 81 7.27 0.56 -6.26
CA SER A 81 8.28 0.48 -5.20
C SER A 81 9.50 1.39 -5.45
N SER A 82 9.91 1.54 -6.72
CA SER A 82 10.98 2.46 -7.12
C SER A 82 10.60 3.94 -6.89
N ARG A 83 9.36 4.32 -7.23
CA ARG A 83 8.84 5.69 -6.98
C ARG A 83 8.80 6.06 -5.49
N MET A 84 8.50 5.09 -4.61
CA MET A 84 8.54 5.30 -3.16
C MET A 84 9.98 5.47 -2.63
N LYS A 85 10.98 4.84 -3.26
CA LYS A 85 12.40 4.97 -2.88
C LYS A 85 13.04 6.27 -3.37
N ASN A 86 12.47 6.93 -4.39
CA ASN A 86 12.95 8.21 -4.92
C ASN A 86 11.80 9.21 -5.17
N PRO A 87 11.16 9.73 -4.11
CA PRO A 87 10.01 10.65 -4.25
C PRO A 87 10.37 11.95 -5.00
N HIS A 88 11.64 12.38 -4.94
CA HIS A 88 12.10 13.63 -5.53
C HIS A 88 12.37 13.59 -7.04
N LYS A 89 12.44 12.40 -7.68
CA LYS A 89 12.78 12.28 -9.11
C LYS A 89 11.57 12.13 -10.04
N THR A 90 10.36 12.02 -9.50
CA THR A 90 9.16 11.68 -10.30
C THR A 90 8.30 12.89 -10.65
N ARG A 91 8.75 14.13 -10.37
CA ARG A 91 7.91 15.34 -10.51
C ARG A 91 8.07 16.09 -11.84
N LYS A 92 8.12 15.38 -12.97
CA LYS A 92 7.92 16.00 -14.29
C LYS A 92 6.81 15.26 -15.03
N SER A 93 5.56 15.63 -14.71
CA SER A 93 4.42 15.35 -15.59
C SER A 93 4.48 16.31 -16.76
N VAL A 94 4.37 15.81 -17.99
CA VAL A 94 4.34 16.61 -19.23
C VAL A 94 3.00 17.34 -19.40
N TYR A 95 1.94 16.85 -18.77
CA TYR A 95 0.68 17.58 -18.62
C TYR A 95 0.58 18.02 -17.16
N GLY A 96 0.74 19.32 -16.92
CA GLY A 96 0.58 19.91 -15.60
C GLY A 96 -0.84 19.68 -15.12
N LEU A 97 -1.03 18.73 -14.20
CA LEU A 97 -2.20 18.70 -13.35
C LEU A 97 -1.72 18.72 -11.90
N GLN A 98 -1.95 19.87 -11.29
CA GLN A 98 -1.80 20.17 -9.88
C GLN A 98 -2.63 19.16 -9.08
N ASN A 99 -1.98 18.27 -8.34
CA ASN A 99 -2.64 17.54 -7.26
C ASN A 99 -2.08 18.06 -5.93
N ASP A 100 -2.73 19.12 -5.44
CA ASP A 100 -2.67 19.50 -4.03
C ASP A 100 -3.31 18.38 -3.20
N ILE A 101 -2.52 17.39 -2.82
CA ILE A 101 -2.87 16.56 -1.66
C ILE A 101 -2.44 17.38 -0.44
N ARG A 102 -3.33 18.30 -0.08
CA ARG A 102 -3.34 18.98 1.20
C ARG A 102 -3.62 17.91 2.25
N THR A 103 -2.57 17.38 2.87
CA THR A 103 -2.69 16.57 4.08
C THR A 103 -3.19 17.50 5.18
N HIS A 104 -4.51 17.54 5.39
CA HIS A 104 -5.12 18.36 6.43
C HIS A 104 -4.78 17.79 7.81
N SER A 105 -3.89 18.46 8.54
CA SER A 105 -3.98 18.59 9.99
C SER A 105 -4.62 19.94 10.30
N PRO A 106 -5.61 20.04 11.20
CA PRO A 106 -6.28 21.31 11.47
C PRO A 106 -5.43 22.11 12.47
N THR A 107 -4.65 23.08 11.97
CA THR A 107 -4.11 24.15 12.81
C THR A 107 -4.54 25.49 12.20
N HIS A 108 -5.29 26.24 13.00
CA HIS A 108 -5.91 27.53 12.72
C HIS A 108 -4.89 28.63 12.33
N THR A 109 -5.11 29.33 11.20
CA THR A 109 -4.55 30.68 10.92
C THR A 109 -5.33 31.33 9.76
N PRO A 110 -5.58 32.67 9.77
CA PRO A 110 -6.67 33.29 9.01
C PRO A 110 -6.29 33.66 7.57
N ALA A 111 -7.33 33.85 6.75
CA ALA A 111 -7.33 34.03 5.30
C ALA A 111 -6.71 35.34 4.79
N PRO A 112 -6.16 35.37 3.56
CA PRO A 112 -6.06 36.57 2.75
C PRO A 112 -7.04 36.56 1.56
N GLU A 113 -7.55 37.74 1.27
CA GLU A 113 -8.62 38.08 0.31
C GLU A 113 -8.32 37.69 -1.15
N ALA A 114 -9.37 37.27 -1.86
CA ALA A 114 -9.35 37.03 -3.30
C ALA A 114 -9.38 38.36 -4.07
N LYS A 115 -8.38 38.62 -4.91
CA LYS A 115 -8.45 39.67 -5.94
C LYS A 115 -9.04 39.08 -7.23
N GLN A 116 -10.07 39.74 -7.76
CA GLN A 116 -10.70 39.38 -9.03
C GLN A 116 -9.81 39.81 -10.21
N PRO A 117 -9.76 39.02 -11.30
CA PRO A 117 -8.98 39.36 -12.49
C PRO A 117 -9.59 40.57 -13.23
N THR A 118 -8.72 41.43 -13.75
CA THR A 118 -9.05 42.69 -14.44
C THR A 118 -9.56 42.47 -15.87
N GLU A 119 -10.40 43.38 -16.38
CA GLU A 119 -11.12 43.30 -17.67
C GLU A 119 -10.23 43.02 -18.90
N GLU A 120 -8.94 43.35 -18.84
CA GLU A 120 -7.99 43.09 -19.94
C GLU A 120 -7.80 41.58 -20.21
N GLU A 121 -7.81 40.76 -19.15
CA GLU A 121 -7.59 39.31 -19.24
C GLU A 121 -8.79 38.57 -19.87
N LEU A 122 -10.00 39.14 -19.73
CA LEU A 122 -11.21 38.62 -20.39
C LEU A 122 -11.27 38.97 -21.87
N GLN A 123 -10.75 40.14 -22.29
CA GLN A 123 -10.81 40.55 -23.70
C GLN A 123 -9.86 39.76 -24.59
N GLU A 124 -8.72 39.29 -24.07
CA GLU A 124 -7.78 38.45 -24.84
C GLU A 124 -8.36 37.05 -25.12
N GLN A 125 -9.26 36.57 -24.27
CA GLN A 125 -9.82 35.22 -24.37
C GLN A 125 -10.95 35.08 -25.40
N VAL A 126 -11.50 36.21 -25.89
CA VAL A 126 -12.65 36.21 -26.82
C VAL A 126 -12.23 36.49 -28.27
N ARG A 127 -10.94 36.73 -28.57
CA ARG A 127 -10.50 36.97 -29.96
C ARG A 127 -10.36 35.65 -30.74
N PRO A 128 -11.21 35.36 -31.75
CA PRO A 128 -10.99 34.23 -32.63
C PRO A 128 -9.77 34.47 -33.53
N PRO A 129 -8.97 33.45 -33.87
CA PRO A 129 -7.82 33.60 -34.74
C PRO A 129 -8.27 34.05 -36.14
N GLY A 130 -7.70 35.17 -36.59
CA GLY A 130 -7.96 35.75 -37.90
C GLY A 130 -7.59 34.80 -39.04
N GLY A 131 -8.45 34.76 -40.06
CA GLY A 131 -8.32 33.89 -41.20
C GLY A 131 -7.42 34.40 -42.33
N ALA A 132 -7.28 33.49 -43.31
CA ALA A 132 -6.84 33.62 -44.70
C ALA A 132 -5.32 33.50 -44.99
N PRO A 133 -4.90 33.11 -46.23
CA PRO A 133 -5.70 32.76 -47.41
C PRO A 133 -5.39 31.38 -48.05
N GLU A 134 -6.30 30.99 -48.95
CA GLU A 134 -6.21 29.88 -49.87
C GLU A 134 -4.98 29.93 -50.78
N HIS A 135 -4.33 28.78 -51.01
CA HIS A 135 -3.44 28.59 -52.16
C HIS A 135 -3.96 27.45 -53.06
N ARG A 136 -4.75 27.91 -54.04
CA ARG A 136 -4.95 27.45 -55.42
C ARG A 136 -4.13 26.24 -55.91
N CYS A 137 -4.84 25.27 -56.49
CA CYS A 137 -4.34 24.18 -57.33
C CYS A 137 -3.54 24.69 -58.55
N HIS A 138 -2.56 23.90 -59.02
CA HIS A 138 -2.37 23.63 -60.46
C HIS A 138 -1.67 22.27 -60.67
N THR A 139 -2.15 21.58 -61.71
CA THR A 139 -1.61 20.40 -62.41
C THR A 139 -0.18 20.57 -62.91
#